data_AF-A0A4S2N7T5-F1
#
_entry.id   AF-A0A4S2N7T5-F1
#
_cell.length_a   1.000
_cell.length_b   1.000
_cell.length_c   1.000
_cell.angle_alpha   90.00
_cell.angle_beta   90.00
_cell.angle_gamma   90.00
#
_symmetry.space_group_name_H-M   'P 1'
#
loop_
_entity.id
_entity.type
_entity.pdbx_description
1 polymer ?
#
loop_
_entity_poly.entity_id
_entity_poly.type
_entity_poly.pdbx_seq_one_letter_code
_entity_poly.pdbx_strand_id
1 'polypeptide(L)'
;MFNFGRTLDVLTLFHAPKRADSTKILNTLRAAKETAEDSDTLPSFEIEVIEAPAVPTATQLKTILEYVGGHKVGSIVKGASSEKHAVKLLEEGGEISSERLLRPLLVDWNNGRAVLGPDEVSVRRLLQTLPKH
;
A
#
# COMPACT_ATOMS: atom_id res chain seq x y z
N MET A 1 -24.31 10.38 23.46
CA MET A 1 -23.27 9.38 23.75
C MET A 1 -22.25 9.48 22.64
N PHE A 2 -21.05 9.99 22.95
CA PHE A 2 -19.94 9.98 22.00
C PHE A 2 -19.48 8.53 21.88
N ASN A 3 -19.70 7.91 20.73
CA ASN A 3 -19.06 6.64 20.41
C ASN A 3 -17.56 6.94 20.34
N PHE A 4 -16.77 6.43 21.29
CA PHE A 4 -15.31 6.50 21.20
C PHE A 4 -14.92 5.71 19.95
N GLY A 5 -14.72 6.42 18.86
CA GLY A 5 -14.63 5.87 17.51
C GLY A 5 -13.51 4.84 17.46
N ARG A 6 -13.89 3.60 17.18
CA ARG A 6 -12.95 2.57 16.75
C ARG A 6 -12.23 3.14 15.52
N THR A 7 -10.92 3.33 15.61
CA THR A 7 -10.10 3.75 14.49
C THR A 7 -10.03 2.60 13.50
N LEU A 8 -10.71 2.74 12.37
CA LEU A 8 -10.59 1.79 11.27
C LEU A 8 -9.13 1.71 10.82
N ASP A 9 -8.68 0.52 10.44
CA ASP A 9 -7.37 0.36 9.82
C ASP A 9 -7.33 1.07 8.47
N VAL A 10 -6.30 1.87 8.23
CA VAL A 10 -6.12 2.61 6.97
C VAL A 10 -5.09 1.87 6.12
N LEU A 11 -5.53 1.40 4.96
CA LEU A 11 -4.68 0.78 3.96
C LEU A 11 -4.34 1.80 2.86
N THR A 12 -3.06 2.13 2.71
CA THR A 12 -2.61 3.02 1.65
C THR A 12 -2.19 2.22 0.41
N LEU A 13 -2.82 2.48 -0.72
CA LEU A 13 -2.51 1.89 -2.03
C LEU A 13 -1.82 2.92 -2.93
N PHE A 14 -0.55 2.66 -3.27
CA PHE A 14 0.14 3.37 -4.35
C PHE A 14 -0.29 2.78 -5.70
N HIS A 15 -1.17 3.51 -6.40
CA HIS A 15 -1.84 3.11 -7.62
C HIS A 15 -1.23 3.74 -8.87
N ALA A 16 -1.30 3.05 -10.00
CA ALA A 16 -0.96 3.57 -11.33
C ALA A 16 -2.15 3.38 -12.28
N PRO A 17 -2.91 4.45 -12.61
CA PRO A 17 -4.11 4.35 -13.47
C PRO A 17 -3.83 3.75 -14.86
N LYS A 18 -2.62 3.97 -15.38
CA LYS A 18 -2.16 3.44 -16.67
C LYS A 18 -1.87 1.93 -16.66
N ARG A 19 -1.88 1.26 -15.49
CA ARG A 19 -1.57 -0.17 -15.34
C ARG A 19 -2.81 -0.96 -14.95
N ALA A 20 -3.25 -1.87 -15.83
CA ALA A 20 -4.40 -2.76 -15.60
C ALA A 20 -4.29 -3.54 -14.28
N ASP A 21 -3.10 -4.05 -13.98
CA ASP A 21 -2.75 -4.71 -12.72
C ASP A 21 -3.11 -3.87 -11.48
N SER A 22 -2.83 -2.57 -11.52
CA SER A 22 -3.06 -1.68 -10.40
C SER A 22 -4.54 -1.37 -10.22
N THR A 23 -5.29 -1.23 -11.33
CA THR A 23 -6.74 -1.04 -11.32
C THR A 23 -7.45 -2.28 -10.78
N LYS A 24 -6.94 -3.48 -11.09
CA LYS A 24 -7.49 -4.74 -10.59
C LYS A 24 -7.41 -4.86 -9.06
N ILE A 25 -6.26 -4.50 -8.47
CA ILE A 25 -6.09 -4.48 -7.01
C ILE A 25 -6.98 -3.41 -6.37
N LEU A 26 -7.07 -2.21 -6.95
CA LEU A 26 -7.96 -1.16 -6.45
C LEU A 26 -9.42 -1.61 -6.41
N ASN A 27 -9.91 -2.22 -7.49
CA ASN A 27 -11.28 -2.74 -7.55
C ASN A 27 -11.52 -3.87 -6.54
N THR A 28 -10.53 -4.74 -6.33
CA THR A 28 -10.61 -5.82 -5.32
C THR A 28 -10.73 -5.24 -3.92
N LEU A 29 -9.93 -4.23 -3.58
CA LEU A 29 -9.99 -3.56 -2.28
C LEU A 29 -11.33 -2.85 -2.08
N ARG A 30 -11.83 -2.13 -3.09
CA ARG A 30 -13.15 -1.46 -3.04
C ARG A 30 -14.29 -2.45 -2.81
N ALA A 31 -14.33 -3.53 -3.58
CA ALA A 31 -15.35 -4.57 -3.41
C ALA A 31 -15.28 -5.24 -2.03
N ALA A 32 -14.07 -5.46 -1.51
CA ALA A 32 -13.88 -6.00 -0.17
C ALA A 32 -14.34 -5.02 0.93
N LYS A 33 -14.10 -3.71 0.74
CA LYS A 33 -14.59 -2.67 1.64
C LYS A 33 -16.13 -2.65 1.65
N GLU A 34 -16.78 -2.59 0.49
CA GLU A 34 -18.24 -2.63 0.38
C GLU A 34 -18.83 -3.88 1.06
N THR A 35 -18.23 -5.05 0.81
CA THR A 35 -18.66 -6.31 1.44
C THR A 35 -18.49 -6.28 2.96
N ALA A 36 -17.47 -5.59 3.47
CA ALA A 36 -17.23 -5.45 4.91
C ALA A 36 -18.15 -4.42 5.57
N GLU A 37 -18.64 -3.42 4.83
CA GLU A 37 -19.66 -2.49 5.31
C GLU A 37 -21.04 -3.17 5.41
N ASP A 38 -21.34 -4.11 4.51
CA ASP A 38 -22.59 -4.90 4.53
C ASP A 38 -22.55 -6.11 5.48
N SER A 39 -21.39 -6.41 6.11
CA SER A 39 -21.22 -7.59 6.95
C SER A 39 -20.56 -7.29 8.30
N ASP A 40 -21.31 -7.50 9.39
CA ASP A 40 -20.79 -7.41 10.77
C ASP A 40 -19.70 -8.45 11.11
N THR A 41 -19.43 -9.41 10.22
CA THR A 41 -18.47 -10.49 10.46
C THR A 41 -17.09 -10.23 9.86
N LEU A 42 -17.00 -9.27 8.94
CA LEU A 42 -15.79 -8.90 8.23
C LEU A 42 -15.16 -7.65 8.87
N PRO A 43 -13.83 -7.53 8.82
CA PRO A 43 -13.15 -6.36 9.35
C PRO A 43 -13.43 -5.15 8.45
N SER A 44 -13.94 -4.06 9.03
CA SER A 44 -14.08 -2.78 8.35
C SER A 44 -12.73 -2.06 8.28
N PHE A 45 -12.42 -1.44 7.15
CA PHE A 45 -11.17 -0.72 6.93
C PHE A 45 -11.36 0.42 5.93
N GLU A 46 -10.44 1.37 5.93
CA GLU A 46 -10.39 2.48 4.99
C GLU A 46 -9.27 2.28 3.95
N ILE A 47 -9.48 2.83 2.76
CA ILE A 47 -8.51 2.75 1.67
C ILE A 47 -8.11 4.15 1.25
N GLU A 48 -6.84 4.48 1.40
CA GLU A 48 -6.23 5.69 0.87
C GLU A 48 -5.57 5.38 -0.47
N VAL A 49 -5.97 6.04 -1.55
CA VAL A 49 -5.40 5.82 -2.87
C VAL A 49 -4.45 6.95 -3.22
N ILE A 50 -3.17 6.62 -3.42
CA ILE A 50 -2.14 7.55 -3.88
C ILE A 50 -1.82 7.23 -5.34
N GLU A 51 -2.30 8.08 -6.24
CA GLU A 51 -2.11 7.90 -7.67
C GLU A 51 -0.73 8.40 -8.13
N ALA A 52 -0.17 7.76 -9.17
CA ALA A 52 1.00 8.29 -9.87
C ALA A 52 0.67 9.69 -10.42
N PRO A 53 1.58 10.68 -10.30
CA PRO A 53 3.02 10.53 -10.06
C PRO A 53 3.46 10.55 -8.58
N ALA A 54 2.54 10.76 -7.63
CA ALA A 54 2.89 10.92 -6.22
C ALA A 54 3.59 9.67 -5.65
N VAL A 55 4.74 9.86 -5.00
CA VAL A 55 5.58 8.80 -4.42
C VAL A 55 5.56 8.88 -2.89
N PRO A 56 5.87 7.77 -2.17
CA PRO A 56 6.03 7.83 -0.73
C PRO A 56 7.13 8.82 -0.33
N THR A 57 6.89 9.58 0.73
CA THR A 57 7.92 10.43 1.35
C THR A 57 9.07 9.57 1.87
N ALA A 58 10.28 10.13 2.04
CA ALA A 58 11.45 9.41 2.55
C ALA A 58 11.16 8.58 3.81
N THR A 59 10.44 9.16 4.78
CA THR A 59 10.03 8.47 6.01
C THR A 59 9.10 7.29 5.73
N GLN A 60 8.10 7.49 4.87
CA GLN A 60 7.17 6.42 4.48
C GLN A 60 7.91 5.29 3.75
N LEU A 61 8.83 5.62 2.84
CA LEU A 61 9.62 4.62 2.11
C LEU A 61 10.46 3.78 3.08
N LYS A 62 11.12 4.41 4.05
CA LYS A 62 11.88 3.71 5.08
C LYS A 62 11.01 2.72 5.84
N THR A 63 9.86 3.18 6.32
CA THR A 63 8.90 2.33 7.05
C THR A 63 8.42 1.16 6.18
N ILE A 64 8.13 1.38 4.89
CA ILE A 64 7.74 0.31 3.96
C ILE A 64 8.88 -0.72 3.80
N LEU A 65 10.13 -0.25 3.70
CA LEU A 65 11.30 -1.14 3.60
C LEU A 65 11.50 -1.97 4.86
N GLU A 66 11.17 -1.43 6.03
CA GLU A 66 11.18 -2.17 7.30
C GLU A 66 10.11 -3.28 7.30
N TYR A 67 8.89 -3.00 6.80
CA TYR A 67 7.80 -3.99 6.74
C TYR A 67 8.08 -5.15 5.79
N VAL A 68 8.70 -4.87 4.64
CA VAL A 68 8.97 -5.88 3.60
C VAL A 68 10.33 -6.57 3.82
N GLY A 69 11.19 -5.94 4.63
CA GLY A 69 12.58 -6.31 4.85
C GLY A 69 13.52 -5.58 3.89
N GLY A 70 14.54 -4.91 4.45
CA GLY A 70 15.44 -4.01 3.71
C GLY A 70 16.22 -4.64 2.54
N HIS A 71 16.25 -5.97 2.44
CA HIS A 71 16.87 -6.70 1.31
C HIS A 71 16.07 -6.59 0.00
N LYS A 72 14.80 -6.14 0.04
CA LYS A 72 13.93 -5.99 -1.15
C LYS A 72 13.87 -4.57 -1.71
N VAL A 73 14.79 -3.70 -1.32
CA VAL A 73 14.80 -2.29 -1.76
C VAL A 73 14.75 -2.14 -3.29
N GLY A 74 15.52 -2.94 -4.03
CA GLY A 74 15.52 -2.92 -5.50
C GLY A 74 14.23 -3.45 -6.13
N SER A 75 13.42 -4.20 -5.39
CA SER A 75 12.09 -4.66 -5.83
C SER A 75 11.03 -3.57 -5.67
N ILE A 76 11.18 -2.69 -4.66
CA ILE A 76 10.25 -1.56 -4.42
C ILE A 76 10.63 -0.36 -5.29
N VAL A 77 11.93 -0.04 -5.38
CA VAL A 77 12.44 1.06 -6.20
C VAL A 77 13.43 0.52 -7.21
N LYS A 78 13.05 0.53 -8.49
CA LYS A 78 13.88 0.01 -9.58
C LYS A 78 15.19 0.79 -9.69
N GLY A 79 16.30 0.05 -9.57
CA GLY A 79 17.67 0.60 -9.62
C GLY A 79 18.23 1.01 -8.25
N ALA A 80 17.45 0.90 -7.18
CA ALA A 80 17.96 1.12 -5.84
C ALA A 80 18.74 -0.10 -5.34
N SER A 81 19.90 0.16 -4.74
CA SER A 81 20.77 -0.84 -4.10
C SER A 81 20.79 -0.71 -2.57
N SER A 82 20.32 0.41 -2.04
CA SER A 82 20.23 0.70 -0.61
C SER A 82 19.05 1.62 -0.34
N GLU A 83 18.60 1.69 0.92
CA GLU A 83 17.55 2.61 1.36
C GLU A 83 17.88 4.05 1.00
N LYS A 84 19.10 4.51 1.32
CA LYS A 84 19.56 5.86 0.99
C LYS A 84 19.54 6.14 -0.52
N HIS A 85 19.89 5.14 -1.33
CA HIS A 85 19.82 5.27 -2.78
C HIS A 85 18.37 5.30 -3.28
N ALA A 86 17.48 4.52 -2.68
CA ALA A 86 16.05 4.52 -3.01
C ALA A 86 15.39 5.88 -2.73
N VAL A 87 15.64 6.45 -1.55
CA VAL A 87 15.14 7.78 -1.18
C VAL A 87 15.63 8.82 -2.19
N LYS A 88 16.93 8.82 -2.48
CA LYS A 88 17.53 9.74 -3.45
C LYS A 88 16.88 9.61 -4.84
N LEU A 89 16.65 8.38 -5.32
CA LEU A 89 16.01 8.14 -6.61
C LEU A 89 14.57 8.62 -6.68
N LEU A 90 13.82 8.59 -5.56
CA LEU A 90 12.45 9.08 -5.51
C LEU A 90 12.37 10.60 -5.35
N GLU A 91 13.30 11.22 -4.62
CA GLU A 91 13.36 12.68 -4.43
C GLU A 91 13.87 13.41 -5.68
N GLU A 92 14.91 12.90 -6.33
CA GLU A 92 15.54 13.56 -7.48
C GLU A 92 14.83 13.29 -8.82
N GLY A 93 14.02 12.23 -8.89
CA GLY A 93 13.48 11.72 -10.16
C GLY A 93 12.20 12.39 -10.67
N GLY A 94 11.52 13.24 -9.88
CA GLY A 94 10.24 13.85 -10.28
C GLY A 94 9.23 12.82 -10.83
N GLU A 95 8.70 13.06 -12.04
CA GLU A 95 7.79 12.11 -12.72
C GLU A 95 8.42 10.72 -12.96
N ILE A 96 9.74 10.66 -13.20
CA ILE A 96 10.48 9.40 -13.43
C ILE A 96 10.52 8.55 -12.16
N SER A 97 10.43 9.18 -10.98
CA SER A 97 10.32 8.47 -9.70
C SER A 97 9.08 7.57 -9.66
N SER A 98 7.98 7.99 -10.31
CA SER A 98 6.75 7.21 -10.34
C SER A 98 6.90 5.90 -11.13
N GLU A 99 7.74 5.88 -12.16
CA GLU A 99 8.05 4.70 -12.98
C GLU A 99 9.04 3.75 -12.30
N ARG A 100 9.89 4.30 -11.42
CA ARG A 100 10.84 3.52 -10.62
C ARG A 100 10.16 2.81 -9.46
N LEU A 101 9.13 3.42 -8.88
CA LEU A 101 8.36 2.80 -7.81
C LEU A 101 7.53 1.62 -8.33
N LEU A 102 7.61 0.48 -7.66
CA LEU A 102 6.74 -0.66 -7.91
C LEU A 102 5.29 -0.28 -7.60
N ARG A 103 4.41 -0.50 -8.58
CA ARG A 103 2.96 -0.31 -8.44
C ARG A 103 2.24 -1.54 -9.01
N PRO A 104 1.12 -2.00 -8.42
CA PRO A 104 0.56 -1.52 -7.16
C PRO A 104 1.46 -1.86 -5.95
N LEU A 105 1.40 -1.02 -4.93
CA LEU A 105 2.03 -1.26 -3.63
C LEU A 105 1.00 -0.94 -2.56
N LEU A 106 0.59 -1.95 -1.79
CA LEU A 106 -0.37 -1.82 -0.70
C LEU A 106 0.38 -1.81 0.63
N VAL A 107 0.06 -0.85 1.50
CA VAL A 107 0.71 -0.68 2.80
C VAL A 107 -0.35 -0.61 3.89
N ASP A 108 -0.16 -1.41 4.93
CA ASP A 108 -0.93 -1.45 6.16
C ASP A 108 -0.04 -0.90 7.28
N TRP A 109 -0.20 0.39 7.56
CA TRP A 109 0.60 1.11 8.56
C TRP A 109 0.29 0.66 9.99
N ASN A 110 -0.95 0.23 10.23
CA ASN A 110 -1.42 -0.13 11.55
C ASN A 110 -0.85 -1.48 12.00
N ASN A 111 -0.72 -2.43 11.07
CA ASN A 111 -0.21 -3.77 11.38
C ASN A 111 1.22 -4.02 10.88
N GLY A 112 1.87 -3.01 10.29
CA GLY A 112 3.26 -3.09 9.86
C GLY A 112 3.52 -4.03 8.70
N ARG A 113 2.63 -4.04 7.69
CA ARG A 113 2.69 -4.96 6.54
C ARG A 113 2.65 -4.20 5.23
N ALA A 114 3.26 -4.77 4.20
CA ALA A 114 3.10 -4.27 2.84
C ALA A 114 3.09 -5.42 1.83
N VAL A 115 2.26 -5.29 0.80
CA VAL A 115 2.13 -6.22 -0.31
C VAL A 115 2.69 -5.57 -1.57
N LEU A 116 3.65 -6.26 -2.18
CA LEU A 116 4.35 -5.80 -3.37
C LEU A 116 3.68 -6.32 -4.64
N GLY A 117 3.37 -5.43 -5.57
CA GLY A 117 2.90 -5.80 -6.90
C GLY A 117 1.46 -6.34 -6.93
N PRO A 118 1.02 -6.87 -8.08
CA PRO A 118 -0.37 -7.29 -8.30
C PRO A 118 -0.65 -8.71 -7.79
N ASP A 119 -0.28 -8.99 -6.54
CA ASP A 119 -0.56 -10.28 -5.90
C ASP A 119 -1.89 -10.24 -5.15
N GLU A 120 -2.97 -10.62 -5.83
CA GLU A 120 -4.31 -10.70 -5.24
C GLU A 120 -4.40 -11.67 -4.06
N VAL A 121 -3.61 -12.75 -4.06
CA VAL A 121 -3.65 -13.74 -2.98
C VAL A 121 -3.08 -13.13 -1.71
N SER A 122 -1.94 -12.45 -1.83
CA SER A 122 -1.34 -11.71 -0.72
C SER A 122 -2.23 -10.57 -0.24
N VAL A 123 -2.91 -9.85 -1.14
CA VAL A 123 -3.88 -8.80 -0.76
C VAL A 123 -5.04 -9.40 0.04
N ARG A 124 -5.69 -10.46 -0.45
CA ARG A 124 -6.79 -11.12 0.27
C ARG A 124 -6.35 -11.66 1.64
N ARG A 125 -5.13 -12.21 1.71
CA ARG A 125 -4.55 -12.67 2.97
C ARG A 125 -4.33 -11.53 3.96
N LEU A 126 -3.86 -10.36 3.48
CA LEU A 126 -3.73 -9.17 4.31
C LEU A 126 -5.09 -8.73 4.87
N LEU A 127 -6.13 -8.68 4.02
CA LEU A 127 -7.47 -8.31 4.45
C LEU A 127 -8.04 -9.25 5.53
N GLN A 128 -7.77 -10.55 5.42
CA GLN A 128 -8.19 -11.54 6.43
C GLN A 128 -7.49 -11.38 7.79
N THR A 129 -6.33 -10.72 7.80
CA THR A 129 -5.54 -10.48 9.01
C THR A 129 -5.84 -9.13 9.67
N LEU A 130 -6.81 -8.37 9.15
CA LEU A 130 -7.27 -7.15 9.78
C LEU A 130 -8.09 -7.47 11.04
N PRO A 131 -7.95 -6.67 12.12
CA PRO A 131 -8.74 -6.81 13.33
C PRO A 131 -10.23 -6.61 13.04
N LYS A 132 -11.06 -7.46 13.65
CA LYS A 132 -12.51 -7.30 13.66
C LYS A 132 -12.84 -6.30 14.78
N HIS A 133 -13.38 -5.14 14.42
CA HIS A 133 -13.64 -4.02 15.34
C HIS A 133 -15.08 -3.93 15.82
#